data_AF-A0A1C5EVA0-F1
#
_entry.id   AF-A0A1C5EVA0-F1
#
_cell.length_a   1.000
_cell.length_b   1.000
_cell.length_c   1.000
_cell.angle_alpha   90.00
_cell.angle_beta   90.00
_cell.angle_gamma   90.00
#
_symmetry.space_group_name_H-M   'P 1'
#
loop_
_entity.id
_entity.type
_entity.pdbx_description
1 polymer ?
#
loop_
_entity_poly.entity_id
_entity_poly.type
_entity_poly.pdbx_seq_one_letter_code
_entity_poly.pdbx_strand_id
1 'polypeptide(L)'
;GSGSPATARLAPSPDVHIFYYPWYGSPQVNGSWRHWEQGGLTPPDRIGSDFYPAAGAYDSGDRAVVDRHMGWMAQARTGVLVTSWWGRGGYEDQRVPLILDAAAARGLKVAWHIEPYAGRTAQSVVDDIGYLIQRYGGHPAFYRDTAHGDRGAYYVFESLRIVDWTPLDQVADRAIVLAQTTDVSKVAHFGGMYTYDAIAAGNNPQWAGPAAYCRDHGMVWAPSIGPGYIDDRAVPGNTTPTLERDNGATYDLEWNNALAPANGGPPTWVSITSFNEWHEGSQIEPATATPPTALSYRTYGGAYGRTGREAETAYVDRTAYWVGRFEAARRR
;
A
#
# COMPACT_ATOMS: atom_id res chain seq x y z
N GLY A 1 40.21 -13.95 14.90
CA GLY A 1 38.78 -14.16 14.65
C GLY A 1 38.17 -12.84 14.25
N SER A 2 37.92 -12.65 12.96
CA SER A 2 37.24 -11.46 12.44
C SER A 2 35.74 -11.68 12.55
N GLY A 3 35.11 -11.11 13.58
CA GLY A 3 33.66 -11.01 13.62
C GLY A 3 33.20 -10.11 12.49
N SER A 4 32.43 -10.66 11.55
CA SER A 4 31.70 -9.85 10.57
C SER A 4 30.88 -8.79 11.32
N PRO A 5 30.95 -7.50 10.93
CA PRO A 5 30.08 -6.51 11.52
C PRO A 5 28.64 -6.93 11.22
N ALA A 6 27.82 -7.05 12.28
CA ALA A 6 26.38 -7.15 12.12
C ALA A 6 25.96 -5.97 11.23
N THR A 7 25.50 -6.26 10.02
CA THR A 7 25.01 -5.25 9.09
C THR A 7 23.90 -4.48 9.81
N ALA A 8 24.18 -3.23 10.19
CA ALA A 8 23.17 -2.37 10.77
C ALA A 8 21.98 -2.35 9.81
N ARG A 9 20.82 -2.82 10.29
CA ARG A 9 19.60 -2.89 9.48
C ARG A 9 19.28 -1.47 9.03
N LEU A 10 19.36 -1.22 7.73
CA LEU A 10 19.09 0.09 7.15
C LEU A 10 17.66 0.53 7.49
N ALA A 11 17.50 1.81 7.84
CA ALA A 11 16.21 2.37 8.18
C ALA A 11 15.17 2.20 7.03
N PRO A 12 13.88 2.09 7.36
CA PRO A 12 12.80 2.22 6.39
C PRO A 12 12.89 3.54 5.63
N SER A 13 12.57 3.52 4.33
CA SER A 13 12.56 4.72 3.49
C SER A 13 11.26 5.50 3.68
N PRO A 14 11.30 6.80 4.03
CA PRO A 14 10.10 7.62 4.13
C PRO A 14 9.45 7.88 2.77
N ASP A 15 10.13 7.57 1.67
CA ASP A 15 9.68 7.81 0.30
C ASP A 15 9.13 6.54 -0.38
N VAL A 16 9.04 5.44 0.37
CA VAL A 16 8.40 4.20 -0.10
C VAL A 16 7.17 3.93 0.75
N HIS A 17 6.04 4.15 0.10
CA HIS A 17 4.70 4.06 0.66
C HIS A 17 4.08 2.70 0.30
N ILE A 18 3.28 2.12 1.18
CA ILE A 18 2.63 0.83 0.92
C ILE A 18 1.17 0.86 1.36
N PHE A 19 0.25 0.46 0.49
CA PHE A 19 -1.18 0.43 0.81
C PHE A 19 -1.48 -0.67 1.83
N TYR A 20 -2.20 -0.32 2.89
CA TYR A 20 -2.51 -1.17 4.03
C TYR A 20 -4.00 -1.16 4.35
N TYR A 21 -4.59 -2.34 4.55
CA TYR A 21 -6.02 -2.53 4.68
C TYR A 21 -6.35 -3.08 6.07
N PRO A 22 -6.82 -2.23 7.00
CA PRO A 22 -7.14 -2.63 8.38
C PRO A 22 -8.59 -3.09 8.55
N TRP A 23 -9.15 -3.78 7.56
CA TRP A 23 -10.59 -4.09 7.51
C TRP A 23 -10.95 -5.54 7.84
N TYR A 24 -9.96 -6.39 8.12
CA TYR A 24 -10.19 -7.81 8.38
C TYR A 24 -10.70 -8.01 9.81
N GLY A 25 -11.61 -8.98 10.00
CA GLY A 25 -12.22 -9.26 11.30
C GLY A 25 -12.39 -10.75 11.54
N SER A 26 -12.27 -11.17 12.81
CA SER A 26 -12.45 -12.54 13.27
C SER A 26 -13.51 -12.62 14.38
N PRO A 27 -14.17 -13.78 14.57
CA PRO A 27 -15.11 -13.99 15.67
C PRO A 27 -14.52 -13.75 17.06
N GLN A 28 -13.21 -13.97 17.23
CA GLN A 28 -12.53 -13.88 18.52
C GLN A 28 -12.30 -12.43 18.97
N VAL A 29 -12.08 -11.50 18.03
CA VAL A 29 -11.70 -10.12 18.34
C VAL A 29 -12.81 -9.13 17.93
N ASN A 30 -13.33 -9.24 16.70
CA ASN A 30 -14.41 -8.41 16.18
C ASN A 30 -15.82 -8.96 16.51
N GLY A 31 -15.93 -10.24 16.90
CA GLY A 31 -17.23 -10.90 17.16
C GLY A 31 -17.89 -11.49 15.91
N SER A 32 -17.38 -11.18 14.73
CA SER A 32 -17.76 -11.82 13.47
C SER A 32 -16.59 -11.83 12.49
N TRP A 33 -16.67 -12.70 11.49
CA TRP A 33 -15.87 -12.54 10.28
C TRP A 33 -16.19 -11.20 9.61
N ARG A 34 -15.17 -10.59 9.02
CA ARG A 34 -15.28 -9.39 8.18
C ARG A 34 -14.25 -9.54 7.06
N HIS A 35 -14.66 -9.25 5.82
CA HIS A 35 -13.85 -9.36 4.58
C HIS A 35 -13.47 -10.80 4.19
N TRP A 36 -13.09 -11.66 5.13
CA TRP A 36 -12.68 -13.04 4.82
C TRP A 36 -13.77 -13.88 4.15
N GLU A 37 -15.05 -13.57 4.36
CA GLU A 37 -16.19 -14.28 3.74
C GLU A 37 -16.52 -13.82 2.30
N GLN A 38 -15.85 -12.77 1.80
CA GLN A 38 -16.08 -12.22 0.46
C GLN A 38 -15.97 -13.31 -0.61
N GLY A 39 -16.84 -13.24 -1.63
CA GLY A 39 -17.04 -14.29 -2.63
C GLY A 39 -17.98 -15.42 -2.19
N GLY A 40 -18.58 -15.33 -0.99
CA GLY A 40 -19.46 -16.37 -0.44
C GLY A 40 -18.69 -17.52 0.21
N LEU A 41 -17.49 -17.24 0.72
CA LEU A 41 -16.59 -18.22 1.31
C LEU A 41 -16.86 -18.35 2.83
N THR A 42 -16.32 -19.40 3.45
CA THR A 42 -16.59 -19.74 4.87
C THR A 42 -15.27 -19.88 5.65
N PRO A 43 -14.80 -18.80 6.30
CA PRO A 43 -13.55 -18.81 7.06
C PRO A 43 -13.64 -19.75 8.29
N PRO A 44 -12.50 -20.23 8.84
CA PRO A 44 -11.13 -19.81 8.51
C PRO A 44 -10.51 -20.56 7.34
N ASP A 45 -11.01 -21.74 6.97
CA ASP A 45 -10.33 -22.60 5.98
C ASP A 45 -10.66 -22.24 4.53
N ARG A 46 -11.77 -21.53 4.31
CA ARG A 46 -12.21 -21.03 2.99
C ARG A 46 -12.35 -19.50 3.08
N ILE A 47 -11.39 -18.76 2.56
CA ILE A 47 -11.42 -17.28 2.58
C ILE A 47 -11.49 -16.70 1.18
N GLY A 48 -11.98 -15.47 1.04
CA GLY A 48 -12.03 -14.70 -0.22
C GLY A 48 -10.65 -14.21 -0.68
N SER A 49 -9.69 -15.10 -0.88
CA SER A 49 -8.36 -14.80 -1.42
C SER A 49 -7.74 -16.02 -2.12
N ASP A 50 -6.96 -15.75 -3.18
CA ASP A 50 -6.14 -16.73 -3.90
C ASP A 50 -4.91 -17.20 -3.15
N PHE A 51 -4.53 -16.49 -2.10
CA PHE A 51 -3.46 -16.88 -1.21
C PHE A 51 -4.01 -17.01 0.21
N TYR A 52 -3.25 -17.63 1.11
CA TYR A 52 -3.63 -17.73 2.51
C TYR A 52 -2.60 -17.01 3.38
N PRO A 53 -2.99 -16.08 4.28
CA PRO A 53 -2.03 -15.36 5.11
C PRO A 53 -1.25 -16.30 6.03
N ALA A 54 0.05 -16.07 6.17
CA ALA A 54 0.85 -16.74 7.19
C ALA A 54 0.40 -16.35 8.61
N ALA A 55 -0.35 -15.25 8.77
CA ALA A 55 -0.99 -14.85 10.02
C ALA A 55 -2.37 -15.50 10.23
N GLY A 56 -2.85 -16.32 9.28
CA GLY A 56 -4.19 -16.89 9.30
C GLY A 56 -5.26 -15.89 8.87
N ALA A 57 -6.53 -16.30 8.89
CA ALA A 57 -7.66 -15.39 8.76
C ALA A 57 -7.76 -14.49 10.02
N TYR A 58 -6.94 -13.45 10.05
CA TYR A 58 -6.66 -12.63 11.23
C TYR A 58 -7.71 -11.51 11.46
N ASP A 59 -7.56 -10.78 12.57
CA ASP A 59 -8.32 -9.57 12.86
C ASP A 59 -7.40 -8.34 12.82
N SER A 60 -7.81 -7.29 12.13
CA SER A 60 -7.05 -6.03 12.06
C SER A 60 -7.08 -5.22 13.38
N GLY A 61 -7.93 -5.61 14.34
CA GLY A 61 -7.94 -5.12 15.71
C GLY A 61 -7.04 -5.90 16.68
N ASP A 62 -6.42 -7.01 16.25
CA ASP A 62 -5.49 -7.76 17.09
C ASP A 62 -4.11 -7.10 17.10
N ARG A 63 -3.66 -6.69 18.30
CA ARG A 63 -2.36 -6.07 18.49
C ARG A 63 -1.19 -6.92 18.00
N ALA A 64 -1.22 -8.24 18.23
CA ALA A 64 -0.12 -9.13 17.85
C ALA A 64 0.00 -9.23 16.32
N VAL A 65 -1.14 -9.22 15.62
CA VAL A 65 -1.21 -9.20 14.15
C VAL A 65 -0.65 -7.88 13.63
N VAL A 66 -1.10 -6.75 14.15
CA VAL A 66 -0.62 -5.42 13.72
C VAL A 66 0.88 -5.25 14.00
N ASP A 67 1.38 -5.64 15.18
CA ASP A 67 2.82 -5.58 15.49
C ASP A 67 3.67 -6.44 14.53
N ARG A 68 3.13 -7.58 14.11
CA ARG A 68 3.76 -8.47 13.11
C ARG A 68 3.77 -7.81 11.74
N HIS A 69 2.68 -7.16 11.32
CA HIS A 69 2.62 -6.38 10.08
C HIS A 69 3.67 -5.28 10.04
N MET A 70 3.78 -4.48 11.11
CA MET A 70 4.81 -3.43 11.21
C MET A 70 6.23 -4.02 11.18
N GLY A 71 6.42 -5.21 11.76
CA GLY A 71 7.69 -5.94 11.67
C GLY A 71 8.09 -6.30 10.24
N TRP A 72 7.14 -6.76 9.43
CA TRP A 72 7.35 -7.08 8.02
C TRP A 72 7.52 -5.84 7.14
N MET A 73 6.74 -4.77 7.35
CA MET A 73 6.95 -3.51 6.64
C MET A 73 8.32 -2.88 6.96
N ALA A 74 8.75 -2.94 8.22
CA ALA A 74 10.10 -2.53 8.59
C ALA A 74 11.18 -3.47 8.01
N GLN A 75 10.86 -4.71 7.65
CA GLN A 75 11.79 -5.65 6.96
C GLN A 75 11.89 -5.31 5.48
N ALA A 76 10.75 -5.06 4.85
CA ALA A 76 10.62 -4.54 3.50
C ALA A 76 11.22 -3.14 3.33
N ARG A 77 11.49 -2.43 4.43
CA ARG A 77 11.97 -1.03 4.47
C ARG A 77 11.00 -0.02 3.85
N THR A 78 9.71 -0.34 3.83
CA THR A 78 8.64 0.59 3.48
C THR A 78 8.34 1.46 4.69
N GLY A 79 8.73 2.74 4.65
CA GLY A 79 8.67 3.61 5.83
C GLY A 79 7.30 4.22 6.10
N VAL A 80 6.40 4.20 5.12
CA VAL A 80 5.06 4.79 5.24
C VAL A 80 4.02 3.75 4.86
N LEU A 81 3.13 3.40 5.79
CA LEU A 81 1.92 2.68 5.45
C LEU A 81 0.80 3.67 5.13
N VAL A 82 0.13 3.45 4.01
CA VAL A 82 -1.01 4.25 3.55
C VAL A 82 -2.27 3.48 3.92
N THR A 83 -2.88 3.84 5.05
CA THR A 83 -4.02 3.07 5.59
C THR A 83 -5.30 3.40 4.83
N SER A 84 -6.00 2.37 4.35
CA SER A 84 -7.37 2.46 3.84
C SER A 84 -8.29 3.04 4.92
N TRP A 85 -9.09 4.03 4.54
CA TRP A 85 -9.94 4.79 5.45
C TRP A 85 -11.29 5.13 4.79
N TRP A 86 -12.37 4.63 5.38
CA TRP A 86 -13.74 4.66 4.84
C TRP A 86 -14.68 5.67 5.53
N GLY A 87 -14.15 6.63 6.28
CA GLY A 87 -14.95 7.64 6.96
C GLY A 87 -14.81 7.66 8.47
N ARG A 88 -15.21 8.78 9.08
CA ARG A 88 -15.09 9.02 10.53
C ARG A 88 -15.94 8.04 11.33
N GLY A 89 -15.37 7.49 12.39
CA GLY A 89 -16.04 6.53 13.27
C GLY A 89 -16.29 5.16 12.64
N GLY A 90 -15.91 4.96 11.37
CA GLY A 90 -15.98 3.67 10.69
C GLY A 90 -15.05 2.61 11.29
N TYR A 91 -15.13 1.39 10.79
CA TYR A 91 -14.33 0.27 11.30
C TYR A 91 -12.83 0.57 11.22
N GLU A 92 -12.37 1.05 10.07
CA GLU A 92 -10.98 1.35 9.78
C GLU A 92 -10.48 2.54 10.63
N ASP A 93 -11.30 3.57 10.81
CA ASP A 93 -10.98 4.73 11.67
C ASP A 93 -10.77 4.32 13.13
N GLN A 94 -11.56 3.36 13.64
CA GLN A 94 -11.39 2.81 14.99
C GLN A 94 -10.08 2.01 15.17
N ARG A 95 -9.42 1.60 14.08
CA ARG A 95 -8.13 0.89 14.12
C ARG A 95 -6.93 1.85 14.08
N VAL A 96 -7.15 3.11 13.68
CA VAL A 96 -6.07 4.09 13.52
C VAL A 96 -5.20 4.28 14.77
N PRO A 97 -5.72 4.39 16.01
CA PRO A 97 -4.87 4.51 17.20
C PRO A 97 -3.89 3.34 17.38
N LEU A 98 -4.40 2.10 17.22
CA LEU A 98 -3.59 0.89 17.31
C LEU A 98 -2.49 0.85 16.25
N ILE A 99 -2.85 1.22 15.00
CA ILE A 99 -1.93 1.24 13.86
C ILE A 99 -0.82 2.27 14.07
N LEU A 100 -1.17 3.47 14.54
CA LEU A 100 -0.24 4.55 14.85
C LEU A 100 0.76 4.13 15.93
N ASP A 101 0.30 3.56 17.04
CA ASP A 101 1.16 3.08 18.13
C ASP A 101 2.14 2.00 17.66
N ALA A 102 1.63 1.01 16.89
CA ALA A 102 2.45 -0.07 16.36
C ALA A 102 3.47 0.43 15.33
N ALA A 103 3.08 1.38 14.47
CA ALA A 103 3.98 2.01 13.50
C ALA A 103 5.11 2.78 14.19
N ALA A 104 4.79 3.59 15.22
CA ALA A 104 5.78 4.34 15.99
C ALA A 104 6.81 3.41 16.64
N ALA A 105 6.38 2.27 17.19
CA ALA A 105 7.27 1.29 17.82
C ALA A 105 8.29 0.66 16.84
N ARG A 106 8.06 0.77 15.52
CA ARG A 106 8.95 0.27 14.47
C ARG A 106 9.61 1.37 13.64
N GLY A 107 9.43 2.64 14.02
CA GLY A 107 9.96 3.79 13.26
C GLY A 107 9.27 4.00 11.91
N LEU A 108 8.05 3.49 11.75
CA LEU A 108 7.21 3.68 10.56
C LEU A 108 6.28 4.89 10.73
N LYS A 109 5.74 5.38 9.62
CA LYS A 109 4.78 6.47 9.55
C LYS A 109 3.48 6.02 8.89
N VAL A 110 2.40 6.76 9.13
CA VAL A 110 1.05 6.48 8.63
C VAL A 110 0.56 7.66 7.78
N ALA A 111 0.24 7.37 6.52
CA ALA A 111 -0.46 8.23 5.58
C ALA A 111 -1.85 7.65 5.28
N TRP A 112 -2.66 8.34 4.47
CA TRP A 112 -4.10 8.06 4.35
C TRP A 112 -4.48 7.68 2.93
N HIS A 113 -5.22 6.59 2.76
CA HIS A 113 -5.92 6.23 1.52
C HIS A 113 -7.41 6.51 1.74
N ILE A 114 -7.88 7.64 1.21
CA ILE A 114 -9.27 8.07 1.35
C ILE A 114 -10.10 7.31 0.33
N GLU A 115 -10.91 6.40 0.83
CA GLU A 115 -11.71 5.47 0.03
C GLU A 115 -13.00 6.11 -0.49
N PRO A 116 -13.66 5.54 -1.51
CA PRO A 116 -14.88 6.04 -2.11
C PRO A 116 -16.11 5.73 -1.24
N TYR A 117 -16.11 6.20 0.01
CA TYR A 117 -17.23 6.05 0.91
C TYR A 117 -18.50 6.75 0.36
N ALA A 118 -19.67 6.29 0.83
CA ALA A 118 -20.94 6.78 0.34
C ALA A 118 -21.09 8.30 0.51
N GLY A 119 -21.39 9.00 -0.59
CA GLY A 119 -21.58 10.45 -0.58
C GLY A 119 -20.30 11.29 -0.50
N ARG A 120 -19.12 10.70 -0.74
CA ARG A 120 -17.86 11.46 -0.78
C ARG A 120 -17.90 12.58 -1.83
N THR A 121 -17.49 13.78 -1.41
CA THR A 121 -17.34 14.99 -2.24
C THR A 121 -15.96 15.60 -2.00
N ALA A 122 -15.54 16.56 -2.84
CA ALA A 122 -14.29 17.28 -2.60
C ALA A 122 -14.30 18.00 -1.23
N GLN A 123 -15.42 18.62 -0.85
CA GLN A 123 -15.53 19.28 0.45
C GLN A 123 -15.48 18.28 1.61
N SER A 124 -16.11 17.11 1.50
CA SER A 124 -16.03 16.12 2.57
C SER A 124 -14.60 15.59 2.75
N VAL A 125 -13.82 15.45 1.66
CA VAL A 125 -12.40 15.11 1.73
C VAL A 125 -11.60 16.20 2.45
N VAL A 126 -11.86 17.48 2.19
CA VAL A 126 -11.25 18.61 2.93
C VAL A 126 -11.56 18.51 4.43
N ASP A 127 -12.83 18.29 4.77
CA ASP A 127 -13.26 18.18 6.16
C ASP A 127 -12.62 16.97 6.84
N ASP A 128 -12.46 15.85 6.13
CA ASP A 128 -11.83 14.63 6.64
C ASP A 128 -10.33 14.80 6.84
N ILE A 129 -9.63 15.48 5.93
CA ILE A 129 -8.24 15.89 6.13
C ILE A 129 -8.11 16.70 7.43
N GLY A 130 -9.01 17.67 7.65
CA GLY A 130 -9.09 18.45 8.88
C GLY A 130 -9.28 17.57 10.12
N TYR A 131 -10.23 16.63 10.06
CA TYR A 131 -10.48 15.66 11.13
C TYR A 131 -9.24 14.80 11.46
N LEU A 132 -8.61 14.21 10.43
CA LEU A 132 -7.45 13.34 10.59
C LEU A 132 -6.26 14.09 11.22
N ILE A 133 -6.02 15.33 10.78
CA ILE A 133 -5.00 16.20 11.37
C ILE A 133 -5.33 16.54 12.83
N GLN A 134 -6.56 16.96 13.12
CA GLN A 134 -6.97 17.33 14.47
C GLN A 134 -6.90 16.13 15.44
N ARG A 135 -7.35 14.97 14.98
CA ARG A 135 -7.51 13.78 15.82
C ARG A 135 -6.21 13.00 16.02
N TYR A 136 -5.36 12.95 14.98
CA TYR A 136 -4.18 12.07 14.93
C TYR A 136 -2.87 12.82 14.61
N GLY A 137 -2.91 14.07 14.13
CA GLY A 137 -1.76 14.81 13.62
C GLY A 137 -0.66 15.13 14.64
N GLY A 138 -0.94 14.97 15.94
CA GLY A 138 0.06 15.07 17.02
C GLY A 138 0.78 13.75 17.34
N HIS A 139 0.36 12.63 16.73
CA HIS A 139 0.98 11.33 16.97
C HIS A 139 2.36 11.26 16.26
N PRO A 140 3.42 10.73 16.89
CA PRO A 140 4.76 10.69 16.28
C PRO A 140 4.85 9.86 14.99
N ALA A 141 3.94 8.90 14.78
CA ALA A 141 3.83 8.14 13.54
C ALA A 141 2.96 8.81 12.46
N PHE A 142 2.31 9.95 12.72
CA PHE A 142 1.58 10.64 11.65
C PHE A 142 2.58 11.10 10.57
N TYR A 143 2.38 10.69 9.32
CA TYR A 143 3.32 11.02 8.24
C TYR A 143 3.23 12.50 7.87
N ARG A 144 4.39 13.13 7.74
CA ARG A 144 4.58 14.45 7.14
C ARG A 144 5.80 14.40 6.26
N ASP A 145 5.69 14.97 5.06
CA ASP A 145 6.83 15.09 4.17
C ASP A 145 7.54 16.43 4.40
N THR A 146 8.68 16.36 5.08
CA THR A 146 9.54 17.53 5.33
C THR A 146 10.08 18.20 4.07
N ALA A 147 10.26 17.46 2.97
CA ALA A 147 10.73 18.01 1.70
C ALA A 147 9.63 18.81 0.97
N HIS A 148 8.36 18.56 1.31
CA HIS A 148 7.20 19.18 0.68
C HIS A 148 6.36 19.96 1.70
N GLY A 149 7.02 20.72 2.58
CA GLY A 149 6.38 21.70 3.46
C GLY A 149 5.81 21.13 4.77
N ASP A 150 6.31 19.98 5.24
CA ASP A 150 5.82 19.29 6.45
C ASP A 150 4.32 18.94 6.40
N ARG A 151 3.85 18.65 5.19
CA ARG A 151 2.45 18.35 4.87
C ARG A 151 2.16 16.85 4.97
N GLY A 152 0.96 16.50 5.42
CA GLY A 152 0.50 15.10 5.43
C GLY A 152 0.16 14.59 4.02
N ALA A 153 0.27 13.29 3.77
CA ALA A 153 -0.04 12.69 2.47
C ALA A 153 -1.41 11.99 2.47
N TYR A 154 -2.21 12.26 1.43
CA TYR A 154 -3.58 11.77 1.28
C TYR A 154 -3.82 11.29 -0.15
N TYR A 155 -3.94 9.98 -0.33
CA TYR A 155 -4.23 9.33 -1.61
C TYR A 155 -5.74 9.22 -1.77
N VAL A 156 -6.31 9.80 -2.81
CA VAL A 156 -7.77 9.76 -3.03
C VAL A 156 -8.09 8.69 -4.07
N PHE A 157 -8.58 7.54 -3.61
CA PHE A 157 -8.98 6.44 -4.49
C PHE A 157 -10.17 6.84 -5.34
N GLU A 158 -10.19 6.50 -6.62
CA GLU A 158 -11.22 6.88 -7.59
C GLU A 158 -11.52 8.39 -7.62
N SER A 159 -10.47 9.22 -7.53
CA SER A 159 -10.59 10.68 -7.51
C SER A 159 -11.34 11.25 -8.72
N LEU A 160 -11.32 10.55 -9.86
CA LEU A 160 -12.00 10.96 -11.10
C LEU A 160 -13.53 10.87 -11.05
N ARG A 161 -14.11 10.26 -10.00
CA ARG A 161 -15.56 10.29 -9.76
C ARG A 161 -16.08 11.68 -9.37
N ILE A 162 -15.19 12.57 -8.95
CA ILE A 162 -15.49 13.96 -8.60
C ILE A 162 -14.83 14.87 -9.64
N VAL A 163 -15.60 15.81 -10.18
CA VAL A 163 -15.17 16.68 -11.28
C VAL A 163 -14.45 17.93 -10.75
N ASP A 164 -14.99 18.55 -9.71
CA ASP A 164 -14.49 19.80 -9.15
C ASP A 164 -13.77 19.56 -7.82
N TRP A 165 -12.47 19.85 -7.82
CA TRP A 165 -11.57 19.72 -6.67
C TRP A 165 -11.08 21.07 -6.13
N THR A 166 -11.70 22.19 -6.53
CA THR A 166 -11.40 23.53 -5.98
C THR A 166 -11.42 23.61 -4.45
N PRO A 167 -12.24 22.85 -3.68
CA PRO A 167 -12.12 22.82 -2.22
C PRO A 167 -10.73 22.40 -1.70
N LEU A 168 -9.96 21.66 -2.52
CA LEU A 168 -8.52 21.39 -2.46
C LEU A 168 -7.71 22.49 -1.76
N ASP A 169 -7.96 23.72 -2.21
CA ASP A 169 -7.17 24.89 -1.87
C ASP A 169 -7.25 25.23 -0.35
N GLN A 170 -8.29 24.78 0.35
CA GLN A 170 -8.48 25.01 1.80
C GLN A 170 -7.49 24.24 2.70
N VAL A 171 -6.81 23.23 2.14
CA VAL A 171 -5.87 22.35 2.87
C VAL A 171 -4.52 22.22 2.19
N ALA A 172 -4.30 22.89 1.05
CA ALA A 172 -3.06 22.78 0.26
C ALA A 172 -1.78 23.16 1.02
N ASP A 173 -1.90 23.98 2.06
CA ASP A 173 -0.81 24.41 2.94
C ASP A 173 -0.35 23.32 3.92
N ARG A 174 -1.20 22.32 4.21
CA ARG A 174 -0.98 21.26 5.21
C ARG A 174 -1.14 19.84 4.69
N ALA A 175 -1.62 19.67 3.46
CA ALA A 175 -1.87 18.37 2.84
C ALA A 175 -1.32 18.29 1.41
N ILE A 176 -0.71 17.15 1.09
CA ILE A 176 -0.38 16.70 -0.25
C ILE A 176 -1.47 15.70 -0.63
N VAL A 177 -2.45 16.15 -1.39
CA VAL A 177 -3.53 15.30 -1.89
C VAL A 177 -3.14 14.76 -3.26
N LEU A 178 -3.15 13.44 -3.43
CA LEU A 178 -2.78 12.76 -4.67
C LEU A 178 -4.02 12.25 -5.41
N ALA A 179 -4.14 12.59 -6.68
CA ALA A 179 -5.15 12.06 -7.58
C ALA A 179 -4.73 10.69 -8.13
N GLN A 180 -5.68 9.74 -8.22
CA GLN A 180 -5.46 8.45 -8.88
C GLN A 180 -5.61 8.61 -10.40
N THR A 181 -4.55 9.03 -11.10
CA THR A 181 -4.59 9.24 -12.55
C THR A 181 -3.19 9.43 -13.15
N THR A 182 -3.07 9.19 -14.46
CA THR A 182 -1.96 9.67 -15.31
C THR A 182 -2.39 10.81 -16.24
N ASP A 183 -3.67 11.18 -16.25
CA ASP A 183 -4.19 12.29 -17.05
C ASP A 183 -3.94 13.63 -16.34
N VAL A 184 -2.92 14.34 -16.81
CA VAL A 184 -2.51 15.65 -16.28
C VAL A 184 -3.57 16.74 -16.44
N SER A 185 -4.60 16.54 -17.26
CA SER A 185 -5.72 17.49 -17.36
C SER A 185 -6.71 17.38 -16.19
N LYS A 186 -6.58 16.35 -15.35
CA LYS A 186 -7.53 16.03 -14.25
C LYS A 186 -6.98 16.34 -12.86
N VAL A 187 -5.86 17.05 -12.77
CA VAL A 187 -5.11 17.19 -11.51
C VAL A 187 -4.97 18.63 -11.01
N ALA A 188 -5.79 19.53 -11.53
CA ALA A 188 -5.94 20.86 -10.94
C ALA A 188 -6.31 20.74 -9.45
N HIS A 189 -5.71 21.59 -8.61
CA HIS A 189 -5.86 21.63 -7.14
C HIS A 189 -5.24 20.45 -6.37
N PHE A 190 -4.69 19.43 -7.03
CA PHE A 190 -3.97 18.36 -6.36
C PHE A 190 -2.50 18.72 -6.09
N GLY A 191 -1.93 18.09 -5.07
CA GLY A 191 -0.50 18.16 -4.76
C GLY A 191 0.34 17.06 -5.40
N GLY A 192 -0.29 16.09 -6.08
CA GLY A 192 0.40 14.96 -6.69
C GLY A 192 -0.50 14.00 -7.46
N MET A 193 0.13 12.96 -8.01
CA MET A 193 -0.54 11.88 -8.73
C MET A 193 0.00 10.51 -8.30
N TYR A 194 -0.86 9.49 -8.34
CA TYR A 194 -0.51 8.07 -8.18
C TYR A 194 -1.36 7.20 -9.11
N THR A 195 -1.04 5.92 -9.25
CA THR A 195 -1.71 5.04 -10.25
C THR A 195 -2.56 3.93 -9.63
N TYR A 196 -2.24 3.47 -8.42
CA TYR A 196 -2.79 2.31 -7.71
C TYR A 196 -2.59 0.96 -8.43
N ASP A 197 -3.03 0.85 -9.68
CA ASP A 197 -3.10 -0.40 -10.44
C ASP A 197 -1.71 -0.95 -10.82
N ALA A 198 -1.40 -2.17 -10.35
CA ALA A 198 -0.18 -2.91 -10.71
C ALA A 198 -0.23 -3.48 -12.13
N ILE A 199 -1.40 -3.83 -12.67
CA ILE A 199 -1.55 -4.40 -14.02
C ILE A 199 -1.03 -3.41 -15.07
N ALA A 200 -1.37 -2.12 -14.92
CA ALA A 200 -0.92 -1.06 -15.81
C ALA A 200 0.60 -0.79 -15.74
N ALA A 201 1.28 -1.19 -14.66
CA ALA A 201 2.69 -0.88 -14.43
C ALA A 201 3.67 -1.75 -15.25
N GLY A 202 3.27 -2.96 -15.66
CA GLY A 202 4.18 -3.96 -16.26
C GLY A 202 4.54 -3.76 -17.73
N ASN A 203 3.58 -3.46 -18.61
CA ASN A 203 3.77 -3.62 -20.07
C ASN A 203 4.24 -2.37 -20.82
N ASN A 204 3.82 -1.17 -20.39
CA ASN A 204 4.33 0.12 -20.84
C ASN A 204 3.56 1.20 -20.04
N PRO A 205 4.06 1.59 -18.88
CA PRO A 205 3.28 2.42 -17.97
C PRO A 205 3.02 3.86 -18.47
N GLN A 206 3.75 4.32 -19.49
CA GLN A 206 3.66 5.68 -20.04
C GLN A 206 3.84 6.79 -18.98
N TRP A 207 4.66 6.54 -17.96
CA TRP A 207 4.84 7.46 -16.83
C TRP A 207 5.74 8.67 -17.08
N ALA A 208 6.46 8.73 -18.21
CA ALA A 208 7.37 9.84 -18.51
C ALA A 208 6.65 11.21 -18.54
N GLY A 209 5.47 11.27 -19.17
CA GLY A 209 4.67 12.49 -19.25
C GLY A 209 4.17 12.96 -17.87
N PRO A 210 3.43 12.13 -17.12
CA PRO A 210 2.98 12.45 -15.76
C PRO A 210 4.13 12.80 -14.81
N ALA A 211 5.24 12.07 -14.85
CA ALA A 211 6.42 12.34 -14.03
C ALA A 211 7.03 13.71 -14.35
N ALA A 212 7.15 14.04 -15.64
CA ALA A 212 7.65 15.36 -16.06
C ALA A 212 6.71 16.48 -15.62
N TYR A 213 5.41 16.31 -15.83
CA TYR A 213 4.41 17.27 -15.39
C TYR A 213 4.48 17.54 -13.89
N CYS A 214 4.53 16.48 -13.07
CA CYS A 214 4.64 16.63 -11.62
C CYS A 214 5.90 17.41 -11.22
N ARG A 215 7.05 17.03 -11.77
CA ARG A 215 8.33 17.71 -11.49
C ARG A 215 8.29 19.18 -11.87
N ASP A 216 7.76 19.51 -13.04
CA ASP A 216 7.74 20.88 -13.55
C ASP A 216 6.75 21.79 -12.78
N HIS A 217 5.80 21.20 -12.04
CA HIS A 217 4.81 21.91 -11.21
C HIS A 217 5.06 21.77 -9.69
N GLY A 218 6.18 21.17 -9.27
CA GLY A 218 6.49 20.95 -7.85
C GLY A 218 5.51 20.00 -7.14
N MET A 219 4.85 19.13 -7.90
CA MET A 219 3.93 18.11 -7.41
C MET A 219 4.65 16.79 -7.14
N VAL A 220 4.06 15.98 -6.28
CA VAL A 220 4.53 14.63 -5.99
C VAL A 220 4.12 13.66 -7.11
N TRP A 221 5.08 12.92 -7.66
CA TRP A 221 4.81 11.75 -8.47
C TRP A 221 5.04 10.48 -7.64
N ALA A 222 4.00 9.65 -7.49
CA ALA A 222 4.02 8.43 -6.68
C ALA A 222 3.45 7.23 -7.46
N PRO A 223 4.13 6.72 -8.51
CA PRO A 223 3.66 5.56 -9.26
C PRO A 223 3.47 4.36 -8.33
N SER A 224 2.47 3.55 -8.64
CA SER A 224 2.13 2.34 -7.89
C SER A 224 2.61 1.09 -8.59
N ILE A 225 3.17 0.16 -7.83
CA ILE A 225 3.69 -1.13 -8.31
C ILE A 225 3.23 -2.27 -7.39
N GLY A 226 3.14 -3.48 -7.91
CA GLY A 226 2.69 -4.66 -7.20
C GLY A 226 3.34 -5.96 -7.65
N PRO A 227 3.27 -7.02 -6.85
CA PRO A 227 3.89 -8.31 -7.16
C PRO A 227 3.09 -9.15 -8.16
N GLY A 228 1.83 -8.77 -8.44
CA GLY A 228 0.87 -9.47 -9.30
C GLY A 228 -0.57 -9.11 -8.90
N TYR A 229 -1.54 -9.73 -9.56
CA TYR A 229 -2.98 -9.51 -9.34
C TYR A 229 -3.78 -10.76 -9.67
N ILE A 230 -4.70 -11.15 -8.78
CA ILE A 230 -5.74 -12.15 -9.02
C ILE A 230 -6.86 -12.01 -7.98
N ASP A 231 -8.10 -11.88 -8.44
CA ASP A 231 -9.27 -11.66 -7.57
C ASP A 231 -10.43 -12.64 -7.77
N ASP A 232 -10.27 -13.65 -8.63
CA ASP A 232 -11.30 -14.61 -9.06
C ASP A 232 -12.15 -15.19 -7.91
N ARG A 233 -11.55 -15.45 -6.74
CA ARG A 233 -12.28 -16.02 -5.59
C ARG A 233 -13.00 -14.96 -4.77
N ALA A 234 -12.45 -13.76 -4.66
CA ALA A 234 -13.09 -12.68 -3.91
C ALA A 234 -14.23 -12.06 -4.72
N VAL A 235 -14.09 -11.98 -6.04
CA VAL A 235 -15.09 -11.43 -6.96
C VAL A 235 -15.42 -12.44 -8.07
N PRO A 236 -16.19 -13.50 -7.77
CA PRO A 236 -16.52 -14.52 -8.75
C PRO A 236 -17.18 -13.94 -10.01
N GLY A 237 -16.61 -14.23 -11.17
CA GLY A 237 -17.10 -13.75 -12.46
C GLY A 237 -16.55 -12.37 -12.86
N ASN A 238 -15.61 -11.80 -12.10
CA ASN A 238 -14.86 -10.65 -12.58
C ASN A 238 -14.03 -11.01 -13.82
N THR A 239 -13.75 -10.01 -14.65
CA THR A 239 -13.01 -10.17 -15.91
C THR A 239 -11.69 -9.38 -15.93
N THR A 240 -11.29 -8.79 -14.79
CA THR A 240 -9.98 -8.16 -14.67
C THR A 240 -8.89 -9.20 -14.96
N PRO A 241 -7.94 -8.91 -15.87
CA PRO A 241 -6.90 -9.87 -16.21
C PRO A 241 -6.03 -10.22 -14.99
N THR A 242 -5.74 -11.51 -14.82
CA THR A 242 -4.70 -11.94 -13.88
C THR A 242 -3.34 -11.44 -14.34
N LEU A 243 -2.60 -10.82 -13.42
CA LEU A 243 -1.17 -10.55 -13.56
C LEU A 243 -0.41 -11.57 -12.72
N GLU A 244 0.16 -12.57 -13.38
CA GLU A 244 0.93 -13.60 -12.69
C GLU A 244 2.19 -13.01 -12.02
N ARG A 245 2.59 -13.60 -10.89
CA ARG A 245 3.79 -13.14 -10.17
C ARG A 245 5.09 -13.60 -10.83
N ASP A 246 5.03 -14.61 -11.68
CA ASP A 246 6.15 -15.20 -12.44
C ASP A 246 7.41 -15.44 -11.59
N ASN A 247 7.22 -16.08 -10.44
CA ASN A 247 8.29 -16.33 -9.46
C ASN A 247 9.08 -15.07 -9.05
N GLY A 248 8.43 -13.92 -9.09
CA GLY A 248 8.98 -12.62 -8.72
C GLY A 248 9.49 -11.76 -9.90
N ALA A 249 9.48 -12.29 -11.13
CA ALA A 249 9.91 -11.54 -12.31
C ALA A 249 9.01 -10.33 -12.58
N THR A 250 7.70 -10.45 -12.37
CA THR A 250 6.73 -9.36 -12.52
C THR A 250 7.04 -8.20 -11.58
N TYR A 251 7.26 -8.48 -10.30
CA TYR A 251 7.57 -7.43 -9.33
C TYR A 251 8.89 -6.72 -9.66
N ASP A 252 9.89 -7.47 -10.12
CA ASP A 252 11.16 -6.90 -10.56
C ASP A 252 11.00 -6.02 -11.79
N LEU A 253 10.17 -6.41 -12.76
CA LEU A 253 9.86 -5.61 -13.93
C LEU A 253 9.22 -4.28 -13.54
N GLU A 254 8.22 -4.29 -12.67
CA GLU A 254 7.54 -3.07 -12.22
C GLU A 254 8.45 -2.12 -11.45
N TRP A 255 9.30 -2.64 -10.55
CA TRP A 255 10.33 -1.82 -9.90
C TRP A 255 11.32 -1.22 -10.90
N ASN A 256 11.77 -1.99 -11.89
CA ASN A 256 12.64 -1.45 -12.93
C ASN A 256 11.91 -0.35 -13.73
N ASN A 257 10.64 -0.55 -14.08
CA ASN A 257 9.84 0.44 -14.77
C ASN A 257 9.70 1.72 -13.96
N ALA A 258 9.43 1.63 -12.66
CA ALA A 258 9.33 2.80 -11.79
C ALA A 258 10.62 3.62 -11.72
N LEU A 259 11.79 2.98 -11.84
CA LEU A 259 13.10 3.64 -11.75
C LEU A 259 13.70 4.05 -13.10
N ALA A 260 13.13 3.56 -14.21
CA ALA A 260 13.71 3.73 -15.53
C ALA A 260 13.66 5.21 -15.97
N PRO A 261 14.77 5.77 -16.53
CA PRO A 261 14.76 7.11 -17.10
C PRO A 261 13.71 7.31 -18.19
N ALA A 262 13.42 6.25 -18.98
CA ALA A 262 12.38 6.26 -20.00
C ALA A 262 10.96 6.46 -19.45
N ASN A 263 10.76 6.24 -18.14
CA ASN A 263 9.50 6.43 -17.43
C ASN A 263 9.52 7.65 -16.50
N GLY A 264 10.51 8.54 -16.65
CA GLY A 264 10.68 9.74 -15.82
C GLY A 264 11.79 9.65 -14.79
N GLY A 265 12.45 8.50 -14.66
CA GLY A 265 13.50 8.25 -13.67
C GLY A 265 12.94 8.00 -12.27
N PRO A 266 13.80 7.98 -11.23
CA PRO A 266 13.36 7.76 -9.86
C PRO A 266 12.27 8.77 -9.46
N PRO A 267 11.08 8.31 -9.05
CA PRO A 267 9.96 9.20 -8.71
C PRO A 267 10.18 9.87 -7.34
N THR A 268 9.30 10.83 -7.01
CA THR A 268 9.30 11.46 -5.68
C THR A 268 9.08 10.42 -4.60
N TRP A 269 8.03 9.61 -4.75
CA TRP A 269 7.75 8.45 -3.90
C TRP A 269 7.51 7.22 -4.78
N VAL A 270 7.65 6.03 -4.22
CA VAL A 270 7.07 4.81 -4.80
C VAL A 270 5.93 4.37 -3.91
N SER A 271 4.78 4.02 -4.49
CA SER A 271 3.70 3.37 -3.76
C SER A 271 3.61 1.88 -4.12
N ILE A 272 3.35 1.01 -3.15
CA ILE A 272 3.26 -0.43 -3.34
C ILE A 272 1.81 -0.88 -3.12
N THR A 273 1.23 -1.48 -4.14
CA THR A 273 -0.08 -2.14 -4.14
C THR A 273 0.16 -3.65 -4.11
N SER A 274 0.17 -4.29 -2.94
CA SER A 274 -0.19 -3.78 -1.62
C SER A 274 0.59 -4.47 -0.50
N PHE A 275 0.43 -4.03 0.75
CA PHE A 275 0.82 -4.86 1.89
C PHE A 275 -0.09 -6.08 1.99
N ASN A 276 -1.41 -5.90 2.11
CA ASN A 276 -2.35 -6.96 2.47
C ASN A 276 -3.74 -6.88 1.80
N GLU A 277 -3.83 -6.42 0.55
CA GLU A 277 -5.07 -6.54 -0.23
C GLU A 277 -5.24 -7.99 -0.71
N TRP A 278 -5.65 -8.87 0.21
CA TRP A 278 -5.73 -10.31 -0.05
C TRP A 278 -6.78 -10.65 -1.11
N HIS A 279 -7.83 -9.84 -1.24
CA HIS A 279 -8.90 -10.08 -2.19
C HIS A 279 -8.42 -9.98 -3.64
N GLU A 280 -7.45 -9.10 -3.90
CA GLU A 280 -6.91 -8.85 -5.24
C GLU A 280 -5.59 -9.58 -5.51
N GLY A 281 -5.11 -10.39 -4.56
CA GLY A 281 -3.89 -11.17 -4.75
C GLY A 281 -2.63 -10.31 -4.95
N SER A 282 -2.67 -9.02 -4.58
CA SER A 282 -1.60 -8.03 -4.77
C SER A 282 -0.68 -7.89 -3.55
N GLN A 283 -0.95 -8.61 -2.47
CA GLN A 283 -0.25 -8.50 -1.20
C GLN A 283 1.23 -8.91 -1.27
N ILE A 284 2.11 -8.19 -0.58
CA ILE A 284 3.46 -8.66 -0.24
C ILE A 284 3.52 -9.31 1.15
N GLU A 285 2.46 -9.15 1.97
CA GLU A 285 2.33 -9.81 3.26
C GLU A 285 2.57 -11.32 3.09
N PRO A 286 3.36 -11.96 3.98
CA PRO A 286 3.66 -13.37 3.85
C PRO A 286 2.45 -14.28 3.72
N ALA A 287 2.40 -15.06 2.64
CA ALA A 287 1.45 -16.14 2.43
C ALA A 287 2.04 -17.46 2.93
N THR A 288 1.28 -18.27 3.67
CA THR A 288 1.75 -19.54 4.22
C THR A 288 2.13 -20.54 3.13
N ALA A 289 3.21 -21.28 3.35
CA ALA A 289 3.61 -22.39 2.48
C ALA A 289 2.76 -23.64 2.70
N THR A 290 1.95 -23.69 3.78
CA THR A 290 1.08 -24.80 4.13
C THR A 290 -0.35 -24.30 4.39
N PRO A 291 -1.07 -23.84 3.35
CA PRO A 291 -2.43 -23.35 3.50
C PRO A 291 -3.41 -24.47 3.86
N PRO A 292 -4.60 -24.15 4.40
CA PRO A 292 -5.68 -25.12 4.56
C PRO A 292 -6.01 -25.81 3.25
N THR A 293 -6.34 -27.11 3.31
CA THR A 293 -6.60 -27.93 2.12
C THR A 293 -8.04 -27.86 1.62
N ALA A 294 -8.91 -27.10 2.29
CA ALA A 294 -10.31 -26.94 1.92
C ALA A 294 -10.51 -26.26 0.55
N LEU A 295 -9.49 -25.54 0.06
CA LEU A 295 -9.40 -24.94 -1.27
C LEU A 295 -7.97 -25.09 -1.81
N SER A 296 -7.82 -24.95 -3.13
CA SER A 296 -6.50 -24.78 -3.74
C SER A 296 -6.08 -23.32 -3.57
N TYR A 297 -5.14 -23.05 -2.65
CA TYR A 297 -4.53 -21.74 -2.49
C TYR A 297 -3.18 -21.69 -3.20
N ARG A 298 -2.89 -20.56 -3.82
CA ARG A 298 -1.56 -20.22 -4.32
C ARG A 298 -0.64 -19.95 -3.13
N THR A 299 0.65 -20.22 -3.32
CA THR A 299 1.71 -19.90 -2.35
C THR A 299 2.81 -19.12 -3.05
N TYR A 300 3.81 -18.66 -2.29
CA TYR A 300 5.00 -18.02 -2.86
C TYR A 300 6.09 -19.02 -3.26
N GLY A 301 5.83 -20.33 -3.21
CA GLY A 301 6.78 -21.35 -3.61
C GLY A 301 7.30 -21.12 -5.04
N GLY A 302 8.62 -21.10 -5.20
CA GLY A 302 9.31 -20.77 -6.44
C GLY A 302 9.77 -19.32 -6.55
N ALA A 303 9.16 -18.38 -5.80
CA ALA A 303 9.52 -16.97 -5.87
C ALA A 303 10.99 -16.75 -5.49
N TYR A 304 11.75 -16.15 -6.43
CA TYR A 304 13.20 -15.95 -6.31
C TYR A 304 13.97 -17.23 -5.95
N GLY A 305 13.50 -18.39 -6.42
CA GLY A 305 14.11 -19.70 -6.18
C GLY A 305 13.87 -20.29 -4.78
N ARG A 306 12.98 -19.70 -3.98
CA ARG A 306 12.71 -20.14 -2.60
C ARG A 306 11.59 -21.16 -2.51
N THR A 307 11.62 -21.99 -1.47
CA THR A 307 10.59 -23.02 -1.23
C THR A 307 10.21 -23.10 0.24
N GLY A 308 9.08 -23.75 0.54
CA GLY A 308 8.61 -23.91 1.91
C GLY A 308 8.48 -22.59 2.67
N ARG A 309 8.82 -22.59 3.96
CA ARG A 309 8.70 -21.40 4.82
C ARG A 309 9.57 -20.23 4.37
N GLU A 310 10.69 -20.48 3.69
CA GLU A 310 11.58 -19.40 3.20
C GLU A 310 10.92 -18.57 2.09
N ALA A 311 9.97 -19.17 1.37
CA ALA A 311 9.22 -18.50 0.32
C ALA A 311 8.17 -17.53 0.88
N GLU A 312 7.66 -17.75 2.10
CA GLU A 312 6.58 -16.94 2.69
C GLU A 312 6.96 -15.46 2.75
N THR A 313 8.22 -15.11 3.03
CA THR A 313 8.69 -13.72 3.10
C THR A 313 9.38 -13.23 1.82
N ALA A 314 9.28 -13.96 0.71
CA ALA A 314 10.02 -13.68 -0.52
C ALA A 314 9.81 -12.25 -1.04
N TYR A 315 8.56 -11.77 -1.06
CA TYR A 315 8.23 -10.42 -1.53
C TYR A 315 8.64 -9.33 -0.54
N VAL A 316 8.49 -9.56 0.78
CA VAL A 316 9.02 -8.66 1.83
C VAL A 316 10.52 -8.44 1.64
N ASP A 317 11.29 -9.51 1.46
CA ASP A 317 12.74 -9.43 1.27
C ASP A 317 13.10 -8.75 -0.05
N ARG A 318 12.35 -9.03 -1.13
CA ARG A 318 12.59 -8.39 -2.42
C ARG A 318 12.28 -6.90 -2.39
N THR A 319 11.23 -6.48 -1.70
CA THR A 319 10.94 -5.06 -1.48
C THR A 319 12.12 -4.38 -0.81
N ALA A 320 12.72 -4.97 0.24
CA ALA A 320 13.89 -4.40 0.90
C ALA A 320 15.09 -4.19 -0.04
N TYR A 321 15.32 -5.15 -0.94
CA TYR A 321 16.34 -5.05 -2.00
C TYR A 321 16.05 -3.86 -2.92
N TRP A 322 14.81 -3.72 -3.41
CA TRP A 322 14.44 -2.65 -4.32
C TRP A 322 14.40 -1.27 -3.67
N VAL A 323 13.97 -1.16 -2.42
CA VAL A 323 14.10 0.07 -1.63
C VAL A 323 15.56 0.52 -1.59
N GLY A 324 16.51 -0.40 -1.41
CA GLY A 324 17.95 -0.08 -1.48
C GLY A 324 18.38 0.47 -2.85
N ARG A 325 17.82 -0.05 -3.95
CA ARG A 325 18.09 0.41 -5.31
C ARG A 325 17.47 1.78 -5.59
N PHE A 326 16.23 2.01 -5.16
CA PHE A 326 15.55 3.30 -5.26
C PHE A 326 16.31 4.41 -4.53
N GLU A 327 16.67 4.17 -3.28
CA GLU A 327 17.48 5.08 -2.46
C GLU A 327 18.84 5.40 -3.10
N ALA A 328 19.49 4.40 -3.70
CA ALA A 328 20.75 4.61 -4.41
C ALA A 328 20.56 5.41 -5.71
N ALA A 329 19.44 5.24 -6.40
CA ALA A 329 19.14 5.97 -7.63
C ALA A 329 18.81 7.44 -7.35
N ARG A 330 18.14 7.76 -6.24
CA ARG A 330 17.81 9.14 -5.84
C ARG A 330 18.99 9.97 -5.36
N ARG A 331 20.11 9.34 -4.98
CA ARG A 331 21.36 10.01 -4.56
C ARG A 331 22.29 10.38 -5.71
N ARG A 332 22.01 9.91 -6.93
CA ARG A 332 22.81 10.18 -8.13
C ARG A 332 22.29 11.41 -8.86
#